data_AF-A0ABD1LZA5-F1
#
_entry.id   AF-A0ABD1LZA5-F1
#
_cell.length_a   1.000
_cell.length_b   1.000
_cell.length_c   1.000
_cell.angle_alpha   90.00
_cell.angle_beta   90.00
_cell.angle_gamma   90.00
#
_symmetry.space_group_name_H-M   'P 1'
#
loop_
_entity.id
_entity.type
_entity.pdbx_description
1 polymer ?
#
loop_
_entity_poly.entity_id
_entity_poly.type
_entity_poly.pdbx_seq_one_letter_code
_entity_poly.pdbx_strand_id
1 'polypeptide(L)'
;MAGKYSLYLSGDGRRLTIFNLFTDLRLVFKSDNLGREILSIALPAAMALTADPIASLVDTAFIGQIGPVELAAVGVSIALFNQISRIAIFPLVSVTTSFVAEEDTLHGACSSVERSEFLEAGPLVDELKELIPHKGGNAQKSDLVGIDFKVEHKRKHIPSASSALVIGGIIGLIQTLFLISAAKPLLNFMGVTSDSPMLSPAQSYLTLRSLGAPAVLLSLAMQGIFRGFKDTKTPLYATLAGDVTNIALDPLFIFVFRLGVSGAAIAHVISQYLISVILLWSLVQKVDLIPPSIKHLQFGRFLKNGFLLLTRVIAVTFCVTLSASLAARQGPTSMAAFQVCLQIWLAVSLLADGLAVSAQAILAGAFANKDYEKAKATASRVLQLGLVLGLALAFILGTGLHFGANLFTKDVNVLHLIRIGMPFVAATQPLNALAFVFDGINFGASDFAYSAISLVAVAIVSITCLLVLSSVGGFIGIWVSLTIYMCLRAIVGLLRIGTGSGPWEHLKS
;
A
#
# COMPACT_ATOMS: atom_id res chain seq x y z
N MET A 1 -34.98 9.30 2.41
CA MET A 1 -34.00 9.94 3.33
C MET A 1 -33.13 10.97 2.59
N ALA A 2 -33.72 11.94 1.89
CA ALA A 2 -33.00 12.92 1.06
C ALA A 2 -32.93 14.34 1.67
N GLY A 3 -33.35 14.52 2.93
CA GLY A 3 -33.64 15.86 3.48
C GLY A 3 -32.69 16.42 4.54
N LYS A 4 -31.49 15.86 4.77
CA LYS A 4 -30.59 16.32 5.86
C LYS A 4 -29.20 16.82 5.45
N TYR A 5 -28.89 16.88 4.15
CA TYR A 5 -27.64 17.47 3.65
C TYR A 5 -27.79 18.93 3.17
N SER A 6 -29.03 19.44 3.11
CA SER A 6 -29.37 20.77 2.55
C SER A 6 -28.95 21.99 3.40
N LEU A 7 -28.21 21.81 4.51
CA LEU A 7 -27.78 22.92 5.36
C LEU A 7 -26.30 23.30 5.19
N TYR A 8 -25.63 22.73 4.19
CA TYR A 8 -24.27 23.04 3.83
C TYR A 8 -24.27 23.67 2.44
N LEU A 9 -24.21 25.01 2.41
CA LEU A 9 -24.03 25.94 1.27
C LEU A 9 -25.17 26.96 1.17
N SER A 10 -25.07 28.01 1.98
CA SER A 10 -25.56 29.32 1.55
C SER A 10 -24.45 29.95 0.70
N GLY A 11 -24.40 29.60 -0.58
CA GLY A 11 -23.37 30.08 -1.49
C GLY A 11 -23.48 29.45 -2.87
N ASP A 12 -24.33 30.07 -3.70
CA ASP A 12 -24.28 30.22 -5.17
C ASP A 12 -23.65 29.07 -5.98
N GLY A 13 -24.44 28.46 -6.89
CA GLY A 13 -24.07 27.37 -7.79
C GLY A 13 -22.92 27.72 -8.75
N ARG A 14 -21.71 27.83 -8.22
CA ARG A 14 -20.50 28.16 -8.97
C ARG A 14 -19.65 26.93 -9.21
N ARG A 15 -19.22 26.80 -10.47
CA ARG A 15 -18.22 25.87 -11.02
C ARG A 15 -17.22 25.39 -9.96
N LEU A 16 -16.92 24.09 -9.91
CA LEU A 16 -15.82 23.55 -9.13
C LEU A 16 -14.49 24.13 -9.64
N THR A 17 -14.09 25.28 -9.09
CA THR A 17 -12.82 25.94 -9.37
C THR A 17 -11.80 25.48 -8.34
N ILE A 18 -10.50 25.52 -8.70
CA ILE A 18 -9.40 25.17 -7.79
C ILE A 18 -9.54 25.87 -6.42
N PHE A 19 -10.00 27.12 -6.41
CA PHE A 19 -10.27 27.88 -5.19
C PHE A 19 -11.38 27.29 -4.31
N ASN A 20 -12.43 26.71 -4.91
CA ASN A 20 -13.55 26.10 -4.19
C ASN A 20 -13.16 24.82 -3.43
N LEU A 21 -12.06 24.14 -3.80
CA LEU A 21 -11.53 22.98 -3.06
C LEU A 21 -10.88 23.37 -1.72
N PHE A 22 -10.45 24.62 -1.57
CA PHE A 22 -9.82 25.12 -0.35
C PHE A 22 -10.67 26.21 0.34
N THR A 23 -11.90 26.43 -0.13
CA THR A 23 -12.84 27.33 0.53
C THR A 23 -13.41 26.65 1.78
N ASP A 24 -13.65 27.42 2.84
CA ASP A 24 -14.14 26.95 4.15
C ASP A 24 -13.18 26.08 4.98
N LEU A 25 -11.94 26.55 5.18
CA LEU A 25 -10.96 25.95 6.12
C LEU A 25 -11.50 25.70 7.54
N ARG A 26 -12.55 26.42 7.96
CA ARG A 26 -13.24 26.20 9.26
C ARG A 26 -13.90 24.82 9.35
N LEU A 27 -14.23 24.22 8.22
CA LEU A 27 -14.85 22.90 8.18
C LEU A 27 -13.83 21.78 8.38
N VAL A 28 -12.52 21.97 8.13
CA VAL A 28 -11.49 20.90 8.13
C VAL A 28 -11.56 19.97 9.33
N PHE A 29 -11.76 20.50 10.54
CA PHE A 29 -11.81 19.72 11.78
C PHE A 29 -13.23 19.50 12.32
N LYS A 30 -14.27 19.86 11.56
CA LYS A 30 -15.66 19.67 12.00
C LYS A 30 -15.94 18.16 12.11
N SER A 31 -16.38 17.72 13.30
CA SER A 31 -16.81 16.34 13.58
C SER A 31 -18.26 16.11 13.14
N ASP A 32 -18.55 16.42 11.88
CA ASP A 32 -19.80 16.06 11.23
C ASP A 32 -19.78 14.60 10.75
N ASN A 33 -20.90 14.10 10.22
CA ASN A 33 -20.99 12.71 9.75
C ASN A 33 -19.89 12.37 8.74
N LEU A 34 -19.59 13.29 7.83
CA LEU A 34 -18.53 13.10 6.83
C LEU A 34 -17.14 13.05 7.47
N GLY A 35 -16.82 13.98 8.39
CA GLY A 35 -15.53 13.96 9.10
C GLY A 35 -15.32 12.70 9.93
N ARG A 36 -16.37 12.18 10.56
CA ARG A 36 -16.32 10.90 11.30
C ARG A 36 -16.17 9.70 10.36
N GLU A 37 -16.87 9.69 9.23
CA GLU A 37 -16.74 8.67 8.19
C GLU A 37 -15.31 8.63 7.65
N ILE A 38 -14.75 9.78 7.27
CA ILE A 38 -13.35 9.90 6.82
C ILE A 38 -12.39 9.37 7.89
N LEU A 39 -12.50 9.83 9.13
CA LEU A 39 -11.58 9.44 10.21
C LEU A 39 -11.67 7.93 10.52
N SER A 40 -12.87 7.35 10.49
CA SER A 40 -13.10 5.93 10.76
C SER A 40 -12.42 5.00 9.74
N ILE A 41 -12.18 5.50 8.53
CA ILE A 41 -11.48 4.76 7.47
C ILE A 41 -9.99 5.14 7.45
N ALA A 42 -9.67 6.43 7.51
CA ALA A 42 -8.33 6.94 7.34
C ALA A 42 -7.38 6.55 8.48
N LEU A 43 -7.84 6.59 9.73
CA LEU A 43 -6.97 6.33 10.88
C LEU A 43 -6.50 4.87 10.93
N PRO A 44 -7.38 3.84 10.84
CA PRO A 44 -6.93 2.46 10.78
C PRO A 44 -6.05 2.16 9.56
N ALA A 45 -6.38 2.75 8.41
CA ALA A 45 -5.59 2.60 7.19
C ALA A 45 -4.19 3.19 7.35
N ALA A 46 -4.06 4.41 7.89
CA ALA A 46 -2.77 5.05 8.15
C ALA A 46 -1.92 4.22 9.13
N MET A 47 -2.52 3.71 10.21
CA MET A 47 -1.80 2.85 11.17
C MET A 47 -1.29 1.56 10.52
N ALA A 48 -2.12 0.91 9.70
CA ALA A 48 -1.73 -0.30 8.99
C ALA A 48 -0.62 -0.04 7.96
N LEU A 49 -0.71 1.05 7.21
CA LEU A 49 0.24 1.40 6.14
C LEU A 49 1.56 1.95 6.66
N THR A 50 1.63 2.35 7.94
CA THR A 50 2.84 2.90 8.56
C THR A 50 3.63 1.92 9.42
N ALA A 51 3.08 0.74 9.71
CA ALA A 51 3.79 -0.30 10.45
C ALA A 51 5.12 -0.70 9.76
N ASP A 52 5.06 -1.19 8.52
CA ASP A 52 6.26 -1.65 7.80
C ASP A 52 7.29 -0.53 7.58
N PRO A 53 6.91 0.71 7.17
CA PRO A 53 7.87 1.80 7.03
C PRO A 53 8.55 2.20 8.34
N ILE A 54 7.84 2.16 9.47
CA ILE A 54 8.43 2.42 10.80
C ILE A 54 9.42 1.32 11.15
N ALA A 55 9.07 0.05 10.94
CA ALA A 55 10.00 -1.05 11.16
C ALA A 55 11.26 -0.92 10.28
N SER A 56 11.07 -0.55 9.02
CA SER A 56 12.17 -0.34 8.07
C SER A 56 13.06 0.88 8.43
N LEU A 57 12.53 1.90 9.12
CA LEU A 57 13.36 2.97 9.70
C LEU A 57 14.27 2.46 10.80
N VAL A 58 13.78 1.55 11.65
CA VAL A 58 14.58 0.94 12.72
C VAL A 58 15.69 0.07 12.13
N ASP A 59 15.38 -0.75 11.12
CA ASP A 59 16.38 -1.54 10.38
C ASP A 59 17.46 -0.64 9.75
N THR A 60 17.04 0.43 9.06
CA THR A 60 17.96 1.42 8.48
C THR A 60 18.87 2.05 9.56
N ALA A 61 18.33 2.31 10.75
CA ALA A 61 19.11 2.84 11.86
C ALA A 61 20.15 1.84 12.36
N PHE A 62 19.80 0.56 12.53
CA PHE A 62 20.77 -0.48 12.92
C PHE A 62 21.88 -0.65 11.88
N ILE A 63 21.54 -0.70 10.60
CA ILE A 63 22.52 -0.84 9.51
C ILE A 63 23.44 0.38 9.46
N GLY A 64 22.91 1.59 9.66
CA GLY A 64 23.71 2.80 9.62
C GLY A 64 24.67 2.98 10.80
N GLN A 65 24.52 2.19 11.88
CA GLN A 65 25.52 2.09 12.94
C GLN A 65 26.72 1.19 12.57
N ILE A 66 26.61 0.36 11.52
CA ILE A 66 27.73 -0.45 11.02
C ILE A 66 28.75 0.45 10.31
N GLY A 67 28.28 1.25 9.37
CA GLY A 67 29.12 2.16 8.59
C GLY A 67 28.41 2.78 7.39
N PRO A 68 29.01 3.85 6.82
CA PRO A 68 28.44 4.55 5.67
C PRO A 68 28.44 3.69 4.39
N VAL A 69 29.44 2.82 4.21
CA VAL A 69 29.53 1.94 3.04
C VAL A 69 28.42 0.89 3.06
N GLU A 70 28.19 0.29 4.22
CA GLU A 70 27.15 -0.71 4.47
C GLU A 70 25.75 -0.12 4.26
N LEU A 71 25.50 1.06 4.83
CA LEU A 71 24.23 1.76 4.67
C LEU A 71 23.94 2.12 3.21
N ALA A 72 24.95 2.60 2.50
CA ALA A 72 24.86 2.91 1.07
C ALA A 72 24.60 1.65 0.23
N ALA A 73 25.37 0.59 0.49
CA ALA A 73 25.26 -0.69 -0.19
C ALA A 73 23.86 -1.30 -0.04
N VAL A 74 23.34 -1.31 1.19
CA VAL A 74 21.97 -1.78 1.47
C VAL A 74 20.94 -0.91 0.77
N GLY A 75 21.09 0.41 0.78
CA GLY A 75 20.17 1.32 0.09
C GLY A 75 20.03 1.03 -1.41
N VAL A 76 21.16 0.78 -2.09
CA VAL A 76 21.14 0.40 -3.52
C VAL A 76 20.44 -0.93 -3.73
N SER A 77 20.74 -1.93 -2.90
CA SER A 77 20.14 -3.26 -2.98
C SER A 77 18.62 -3.23 -2.71
N ILE A 78 18.17 -2.42 -1.74
CA ILE A 78 16.74 -2.21 -1.46
C ILE A 78 16.05 -1.54 -2.66
N ALA A 79 16.67 -0.52 -3.27
CA ALA A 79 16.11 0.15 -4.43
C ALA A 79 15.90 -0.81 -5.63
N LEU A 80 16.88 -1.69 -5.90
CA LEU A 80 16.79 -2.73 -6.92
C LEU A 80 15.72 -3.78 -6.59
N PHE A 81 15.76 -4.33 -5.37
CA PHE A 81 14.81 -5.33 -4.92
C PHE A 81 13.38 -4.80 -5.02
N ASN A 82 13.13 -3.58 -4.55
CA ASN A 82 11.82 -2.94 -4.60
C ASN A 82 11.35 -2.67 -6.02
N GLN A 83 12.23 -2.19 -6.90
CA GLN A 83 11.88 -1.92 -8.30
C GLN A 83 11.41 -3.19 -9.01
N ILE A 84 12.14 -4.30 -8.84
CA ILE A 84 11.79 -5.58 -9.47
C ILE A 84 10.54 -6.16 -8.81
N SER A 85 10.44 -6.10 -7.48
CA SER A 85 9.26 -6.62 -6.75
C SER A 85 7.98 -5.89 -7.14
N ARG A 86 8.00 -4.55 -7.27
CA ARG A 86 6.77 -3.77 -7.55
C ARG A 86 6.13 -4.11 -8.89
N ILE A 87 6.92 -4.54 -9.88
CA ILE A 87 6.43 -5.03 -11.17
C ILE A 87 5.60 -6.32 -10.99
N ALA A 88 6.01 -7.19 -10.08
CA ALA A 88 5.31 -8.45 -9.77
C ALA A 88 4.13 -8.26 -8.80
N ILE A 89 4.31 -7.43 -7.77
CA ILE A 89 3.37 -7.25 -6.67
C ILE A 89 2.04 -6.67 -7.16
N PHE A 90 2.11 -5.62 -7.97
CA PHE A 90 0.91 -4.86 -8.29
C PHE A 90 -0.14 -5.68 -9.04
N PRO A 91 0.21 -6.38 -10.14
CA PRO A 91 -0.74 -7.26 -10.83
C PRO A 91 -1.23 -8.38 -9.91
N LEU A 92 -0.35 -8.99 -9.12
CA LEU A 92 -0.68 -10.10 -8.24
C LEU A 92 -1.77 -9.72 -7.22
N VAL A 93 -1.54 -8.67 -6.43
CA VAL A 93 -2.48 -8.28 -5.35
C VAL A 93 -3.79 -7.75 -5.91
N SER A 94 -3.73 -6.86 -6.90
CA SER A 94 -4.93 -6.21 -7.44
C SER A 94 -5.87 -7.21 -8.09
N VAL A 95 -5.33 -8.15 -8.86
CA VAL A 95 -6.10 -9.19 -9.52
C VAL A 95 -6.66 -10.14 -8.48
N THR A 96 -5.83 -10.71 -7.61
CA THR A 96 -6.28 -11.69 -6.62
C THR A 96 -7.41 -11.15 -5.76
N THR A 97 -7.32 -9.90 -5.31
CA THR A 97 -8.40 -9.26 -4.52
C THR A 97 -9.72 -9.22 -5.27
N SER A 98 -9.69 -8.90 -6.57
CA SER A 98 -10.89 -8.72 -7.39
C SER A 98 -11.59 -10.05 -7.68
N PHE A 99 -10.84 -11.07 -8.10
CA PHE A 99 -11.41 -12.40 -8.40
C PHE A 99 -11.95 -13.09 -7.14
N VAL A 100 -11.20 -13.00 -6.03
CA VAL A 100 -11.65 -13.60 -4.77
C VAL A 100 -12.90 -12.91 -4.25
N ALA A 101 -13.02 -11.58 -4.40
CA ALA A 101 -14.24 -10.87 -4.03
C ALA A 101 -15.43 -11.28 -4.90
N GLU A 102 -15.25 -11.43 -6.22
CA GLU A 102 -16.28 -11.90 -7.14
C GLU A 102 -16.76 -13.31 -6.77
N GLU A 103 -15.84 -14.26 -6.59
CA GLU A 103 -16.17 -15.65 -6.20
C GLU A 103 -16.84 -15.74 -4.82
N ASP A 104 -16.38 -14.98 -3.83
CA ASP A 104 -16.98 -14.94 -2.49
C ASP A 104 -18.42 -14.41 -2.53
N THR A 105 -18.70 -13.39 -3.35
CA THR A 105 -20.06 -12.87 -3.52
C THR A 105 -21.00 -13.86 -4.21
N LEU A 106 -20.52 -14.58 -5.23
CA LEU A 106 -21.30 -15.60 -5.93
C LEU A 106 -21.62 -16.79 -5.02
N HIS A 107 -20.66 -17.23 -4.19
CA HIS A 107 -20.87 -18.30 -3.22
C HIS A 107 -21.86 -17.89 -2.11
N GLY A 108 -21.79 -16.64 -1.66
CA GLY A 108 -22.77 -16.07 -0.73
C GLY A 108 -24.18 -16.01 -1.30
N ALA A 109 -24.33 -15.63 -2.57
CA ALA A 109 -25.63 -15.63 -3.25
C ALA A 109 -26.19 -17.05 -3.42
N CYS A 110 -25.38 -18.02 -3.88
CA CYS A 110 -25.79 -19.41 -4.06
C CYS A 110 -26.26 -20.07 -2.76
N SER A 111 -25.51 -19.88 -1.66
CA SER A 111 -25.90 -20.40 -0.34
C SER A 111 -27.16 -19.73 0.23
N SER A 112 -27.44 -18.48 -0.12
CA SER A 112 -28.69 -17.80 0.26
C SER A 112 -29.90 -18.33 -0.50
N VAL A 113 -29.72 -18.70 -1.78
CA VAL A 113 -30.75 -19.31 -2.63
C VAL A 113 -31.04 -20.73 -2.17
N GLU A 114 -30.02 -21.54 -1.89
CA GLU A 114 -30.21 -22.88 -1.31
C GLU A 114 -30.93 -22.80 0.05
N ARG A 115 -30.65 -21.78 0.87
CA ARG A 115 -31.33 -21.59 2.15
C ARG A 115 -32.80 -21.14 1.98
N SER A 116 -33.11 -20.31 0.98
CA SER A 116 -34.50 -19.95 0.68
C SER A 116 -35.27 -21.13 0.08
N GLU A 117 -34.66 -21.89 -0.83
CA GLU A 117 -35.25 -23.11 -1.39
C GLU A 117 -35.46 -24.17 -0.30
N PHE A 118 -34.56 -24.31 0.68
CA PHE A 118 -34.75 -25.24 1.81
C PHE A 118 -35.84 -24.79 2.80
N LEU A 119 -36.08 -23.47 2.91
CA LEU A 119 -37.19 -22.92 3.69
C LEU A 119 -38.53 -23.00 2.95
N GLU A 120 -38.52 -22.95 1.62
CA GLU A 120 -39.73 -23.06 0.77
C GLU A 120 -40.07 -24.52 0.43
N ALA A 121 -39.09 -25.42 0.34
CA ALA A 121 -39.24 -26.85 0.02
C ALA A 121 -39.47 -27.74 1.25
N GLY A 122 -40.17 -27.23 2.27
CA GLY A 122 -40.59 -28.04 3.42
C GLY A 122 -42.03 -28.55 3.32
N PRO A 123 -42.31 -29.72 2.73
CA PRO A 123 -43.52 -30.47 3.02
C PRO A 123 -43.16 -31.65 3.93
N LEU A 124 -43.00 -31.43 5.22
CA LEU A 124 -42.89 -32.53 6.22
C LEU A 124 -43.42 -32.14 7.61
N VAL A 125 -44.04 -30.96 7.75
CA VAL A 125 -44.66 -30.53 9.02
C VAL A 125 -46.14 -30.90 9.10
N ASP A 126 -46.81 -31.17 7.97
CA ASP A 126 -48.22 -31.56 7.97
C ASP A 126 -48.45 -33.07 8.21
N GLU A 127 -47.53 -33.96 7.84
CA GLU A 127 -47.68 -35.41 8.06
C GLU A 127 -47.43 -35.85 9.52
N LEU A 128 -46.80 -35.02 10.36
CA LEU A 128 -46.61 -35.36 11.79
C LEU A 128 -47.78 -34.94 12.69
N LYS A 129 -48.78 -34.21 12.15
CA LYS A 129 -49.97 -33.78 12.91
C LYS A 129 -51.07 -34.84 12.99
N GLU A 130 -51.04 -35.88 12.18
CA GLU A 130 -52.11 -36.91 12.15
C GLU A 130 -51.93 -38.05 13.17
N LEU A 131 -50.85 -38.10 13.95
CA LEU A 131 -50.55 -39.23 14.85
C LEU A 131 -50.59 -38.92 16.37
N ILE A 132 -51.22 -37.83 16.81
CA ILE A 132 -51.36 -37.52 18.24
C ILE A 132 -52.83 -37.69 18.69
N PRO A 133 -53.16 -38.68 19.55
CA PRO A 133 -54.49 -38.79 20.12
C PRO A 133 -54.73 -37.69 21.17
N HIS A 134 -55.81 -36.95 21.00
CA HIS A 134 -56.26 -35.94 21.96
C HIS A 134 -56.60 -36.58 23.33
N LYS A 135 -55.82 -36.27 24.37
CA LYS A 135 -56.27 -36.29 25.77
C LYS A 135 -55.63 -35.14 26.54
N GLY A 136 -56.48 -34.30 27.13
CA GLY A 136 -56.09 -33.10 27.86
C GLY A 136 -55.45 -33.39 29.21
N GLY A 137 -54.65 -32.43 29.67
CA GLY A 137 -54.11 -32.39 31.03
C GLY A 137 -52.81 -31.58 31.15
N ASN A 138 -52.93 -30.41 31.80
CA ASN A 138 -51.93 -29.61 32.54
C ASN A 138 -50.42 -29.63 32.17
N ALA A 139 -49.95 -28.40 31.92
CA ALA A 139 -48.70 -27.79 32.38
C ALA A 139 -47.38 -28.56 32.21
N GLN A 140 -46.60 -28.15 31.20
CA GLN A 140 -45.15 -28.00 31.32
C GLN A 140 -44.61 -27.11 30.21
N LYS A 141 -43.57 -26.33 30.55
CA LYS A 141 -42.86 -25.38 29.69
C LYS A 141 -42.63 -25.99 28.31
N SER A 142 -43.03 -25.28 27.26
CA SER A 142 -42.54 -25.54 25.92
C SER A 142 -41.04 -25.26 25.91
N ASP A 143 -40.25 -26.33 26.00
CA ASP A 143 -38.89 -26.33 25.49
C ASP A 143 -38.98 -25.98 24.01
N LEU A 144 -38.83 -24.69 23.70
CA LEU A 144 -38.35 -24.24 22.41
C LEU A 144 -37.05 -25.01 22.22
N VAL A 145 -37.11 -26.12 21.48
CA VAL A 145 -35.96 -26.76 20.88
C VAL A 145 -35.32 -25.68 20.01
N GLY A 146 -34.42 -24.93 20.63
CA GLY A 146 -33.44 -24.13 19.93
C GLY A 146 -32.66 -25.14 19.12
N ILE A 147 -33.00 -25.24 17.84
CA ILE A 147 -32.11 -25.81 16.85
C ILE A 147 -30.93 -24.84 16.83
N ASP A 148 -29.97 -25.13 17.70
CA ASP A 148 -28.68 -24.50 17.72
C ASP A 148 -28.04 -24.89 16.39
N PHE A 149 -28.25 -24.06 15.37
CA PHE A 149 -27.49 -24.15 14.13
C PHE A 149 -26.04 -23.89 14.51
N LYS A 150 -25.32 -24.98 14.85
CA LYS A 150 -23.88 -25.01 14.66
C LYS A 150 -23.67 -24.67 13.21
N VAL A 151 -23.35 -23.40 12.97
CA VAL A 151 -22.74 -22.97 11.71
C VAL A 151 -21.40 -23.68 11.69
N GLU A 152 -21.38 -24.92 11.20
CA GLU A 152 -20.14 -25.51 10.71
C GLU A 152 -19.61 -24.50 9.71
N HIS A 153 -18.47 -23.90 10.05
CA HIS A 153 -17.70 -23.11 9.12
C HIS A 153 -17.23 -24.07 8.01
N LYS A 154 -18.12 -24.38 7.06
CA LYS A 154 -17.74 -25.01 5.80
C LYS A 154 -16.69 -24.09 5.18
N ARG A 155 -15.50 -24.64 5.00
CA ARG A 155 -14.39 -23.93 4.36
C ARG A 155 -14.86 -23.45 2.99
N LYS A 156 -14.51 -22.23 2.65
CA LYS A 156 -14.95 -21.62 1.40
C LYS A 156 -14.23 -22.28 0.23
N HIS A 157 -14.95 -22.55 -0.85
CA HIS A 157 -14.39 -23.11 -2.08
C HIS A 157 -14.05 -21.99 -3.07
N ILE A 158 -12.77 -21.65 -3.20
CA ILE A 158 -12.33 -20.47 -3.96
C ILE A 158 -11.11 -20.84 -4.81
N PRO A 159 -11.31 -21.37 -6.04
CA PRO A 159 -10.23 -21.81 -6.92
C PRO A 159 -9.21 -20.71 -7.24
N SER A 160 -9.65 -19.45 -7.31
CA SER A 160 -8.75 -18.31 -7.55
C SER A 160 -7.70 -18.13 -6.45
N ALA A 161 -7.99 -18.56 -5.21
CA ALA A 161 -7.04 -18.51 -4.10
C ALA A 161 -5.84 -19.44 -4.34
N SER A 162 -6.08 -20.73 -4.66
CA SER A 162 -5.03 -21.69 -4.97
C SER A 162 -4.15 -21.24 -6.15
N SER A 163 -4.80 -20.74 -7.21
CA SER A 163 -4.15 -20.23 -8.40
C SER A 163 -3.24 -19.02 -8.10
N ALA A 164 -3.71 -18.08 -7.28
CA ALA A 164 -2.92 -16.91 -6.88
C ALA A 164 -1.68 -17.30 -6.06
N LEU A 165 -1.79 -18.29 -5.17
CA LEU A 165 -0.65 -18.80 -4.40
C LEU A 165 0.41 -19.43 -5.30
N VAL A 166 0.00 -20.25 -6.27
CA VAL A 166 0.93 -20.91 -7.21
C VAL A 166 1.63 -19.88 -8.09
N ILE A 167 0.89 -18.91 -8.64
CA ILE A 167 1.48 -17.80 -9.42
C ILE A 167 2.45 -17.00 -8.56
N GLY A 168 2.04 -16.59 -7.35
CA GLY A 168 2.88 -15.82 -6.43
C GLY A 168 4.18 -16.55 -6.09
N GLY A 169 4.10 -17.86 -5.82
CA GLY A 169 5.27 -18.71 -5.57
C GLY A 169 6.20 -18.80 -6.78
N ILE A 170 5.66 -19.08 -7.98
CA ILE A 170 6.46 -19.18 -9.22
C ILE A 170 7.13 -17.85 -9.55
N ILE A 171 6.39 -16.74 -9.53
CA ILE A 171 6.96 -15.41 -9.80
C ILE A 171 8.03 -15.08 -8.75
N GLY A 172 7.82 -15.48 -7.49
CA GLY A 172 8.78 -15.22 -6.41
C GLY A 172 10.08 -16.01 -6.58
N LEU A 173 9.99 -17.27 -7.03
CA LEU A 173 11.15 -18.08 -7.38
C LEU A 173 11.89 -17.51 -8.60
N ILE A 174 11.16 -17.12 -9.65
CA ILE A 174 11.75 -16.46 -10.83
C ILE A 174 12.47 -15.17 -10.42
N GLN A 175 11.83 -14.34 -9.59
CA GLN A 175 12.42 -13.12 -9.08
C GLN A 175 13.69 -13.40 -8.26
N THR A 176 13.68 -14.43 -7.42
CA THR A 176 14.85 -14.85 -6.63
C THR A 176 16.01 -15.23 -7.56
N LEU A 177 15.77 -16.15 -8.51
CA LEU A 177 16.78 -16.60 -9.45
C LEU A 177 17.32 -15.44 -10.29
N PHE A 178 16.46 -14.55 -10.76
CA PHE A 178 16.86 -13.37 -11.51
C PHE A 178 17.73 -12.43 -10.68
N LEU A 179 17.32 -12.08 -9.46
CA LEU A 179 18.07 -11.17 -8.59
C LEU A 179 19.43 -11.75 -8.18
N ILE A 180 19.52 -13.04 -7.90
CA ILE A 180 20.78 -13.71 -7.55
C ILE A 180 21.72 -13.74 -8.76
N SER A 181 21.24 -14.23 -9.90
CA SER A 181 22.07 -14.38 -11.12
C SER A 181 22.48 -13.04 -11.72
N ALA A 182 21.61 -12.03 -11.66
CA ALA A 182 21.86 -10.69 -12.19
C ALA A 182 22.36 -9.69 -11.15
N ALA A 183 22.68 -10.10 -9.91
CA ALA A 183 23.04 -9.19 -8.82
C ALA A 183 24.14 -8.19 -9.21
N LYS A 184 25.28 -8.69 -9.69
CA LYS A 184 26.43 -7.85 -10.06
C LYS A 184 26.13 -6.94 -11.27
N PRO A 185 25.56 -7.43 -12.39
CA PRO A 185 25.13 -6.56 -13.49
C PRO A 185 24.16 -5.46 -13.06
N LEU A 186 23.16 -5.78 -12.22
CA LEU A 186 22.17 -4.82 -11.74
C LEU A 186 22.81 -3.76 -10.83
N LEU A 187 23.72 -4.16 -9.94
CA LEU A 187 24.48 -3.23 -9.08
C LEU A 187 25.39 -2.30 -9.91
N ASN A 188 26.07 -2.84 -10.93
CA ASN A 188 26.84 -2.04 -11.88
C ASN A 188 25.96 -1.00 -12.61
N PHE A 189 24.74 -1.40 -13.03
CA PHE A 189 23.79 -0.49 -13.67
C PHE A 189 23.36 0.67 -12.73
N MET A 190 23.20 0.36 -11.44
CA MET A 190 22.96 1.37 -10.40
C MET A 190 24.16 2.30 -10.15
N GLY A 191 25.33 2.04 -10.75
CA GLY A 191 26.54 2.83 -10.56
C GLY A 191 27.47 2.33 -9.48
N VAL A 192 27.26 1.11 -8.97
CA VAL A 192 28.17 0.44 -8.04
C VAL A 192 29.17 -0.38 -8.86
N THR A 193 30.30 0.24 -9.24
CA THR A 193 31.35 -0.36 -10.07
C THR A 193 32.15 -1.43 -9.33
N SER A 194 32.92 -2.24 -10.06
CA SER A 194 33.81 -3.29 -9.51
C SER A 194 34.78 -2.79 -8.43
N ASP A 195 35.22 -1.54 -8.53
CA ASP A 195 36.20 -0.93 -7.62
C ASP A 195 35.52 -0.24 -6.43
N SER A 196 34.19 -0.20 -6.42
CA SER A 196 33.43 0.45 -5.36
C SER A 196 33.46 -0.38 -4.08
N PRO A 197 33.74 0.23 -2.91
CA PRO A 197 33.67 -0.48 -1.63
C PRO A 197 32.25 -0.97 -1.30
N MET A 198 31.22 -0.44 -1.98
CA MET A 198 29.84 -0.87 -1.80
C MET A 198 29.53 -2.21 -2.46
N LEU A 199 30.31 -2.67 -3.46
CA LEU A 199 29.90 -3.80 -4.30
C LEU A 199 29.74 -5.10 -3.50
N SER A 200 30.74 -5.45 -2.69
CA SER A 200 30.72 -6.67 -1.89
C SER A 200 29.56 -6.71 -0.89
N PRO A 201 29.37 -5.69 -0.01
CA PRO A 201 28.22 -5.68 0.91
C PRO A 201 26.88 -5.60 0.17
N ALA A 202 26.78 -4.86 -0.93
CA ALA A 202 25.53 -4.74 -1.70
C ALA A 202 25.13 -6.07 -2.33
N GLN A 203 26.09 -6.78 -2.93
CA GLN A 203 25.87 -8.08 -3.55
C GLN A 203 25.48 -9.14 -2.52
N SER A 204 26.18 -9.21 -1.38
CA SER A 204 25.85 -10.12 -0.29
C SER A 204 24.43 -9.85 0.24
N TYR A 205 24.11 -8.59 0.51
CA TYR A 205 22.78 -8.20 0.97
C TYR A 205 21.70 -8.54 -0.06
N LEU A 206 21.87 -8.15 -1.34
CA LEU A 206 20.87 -8.37 -2.39
C LEU A 206 20.61 -9.85 -2.61
N THR A 207 21.67 -10.66 -2.64
CA THR A 207 21.58 -12.12 -2.82
C THR A 207 20.80 -12.75 -1.68
N LEU A 208 21.17 -12.47 -0.43
CA LEU A 208 20.47 -13.01 0.74
C LEU A 208 19.03 -12.51 0.81
N ARG A 209 18.81 -11.20 0.66
CA ARG A 209 17.48 -10.58 0.70
C ARG A 209 16.54 -11.14 -0.36
N SER A 210 17.07 -11.52 -1.52
CA SER A 210 16.30 -12.11 -2.61
C SER A 210 15.68 -13.46 -2.28
N LEU A 211 16.27 -14.25 -1.37
CA LEU A 211 15.71 -15.51 -0.89
C LEU A 211 14.36 -15.35 -0.17
N GLY A 212 14.05 -14.12 0.27
CA GLY A 212 12.75 -13.75 0.83
C GLY A 212 11.69 -13.38 -0.21
N ALA A 213 12.04 -13.22 -1.49
CA ALA A 213 11.08 -12.85 -2.54
C ALA A 213 9.90 -13.84 -2.68
N PRO A 214 10.07 -15.18 -2.56
CA PRO A 214 8.96 -16.12 -2.61
C PRO A 214 7.97 -15.89 -1.47
N ALA A 215 8.47 -15.67 -0.24
CA ALA A 215 7.65 -15.37 0.91
C ALA A 215 6.92 -14.01 0.79
N VAL A 216 7.59 -12.99 0.26
CA VAL A 216 6.98 -11.66 0.01
C VAL A 216 5.83 -11.78 -1.00
N LEU A 217 6.02 -12.45 -2.13
CA LEU A 217 4.95 -12.56 -3.13
C LEU A 217 3.81 -13.49 -2.70
N LEU A 218 4.12 -14.59 -2.00
CA LEU A 218 3.11 -15.46 -1.40
C LEU A 218 2.28 -14.71 -0.36
N SER A 219 2.92 -14.01 0.58
CA SER A 219 2.22 -13.23 1.60
C SER A 219 1.35 -12.16 0.97
N LEU A 220 1.81 -11.46 -0.06
CA LEU A 220 1.01 -10.46 -0.77
C LEU A 220 -0.19 -11.07 -1.52
N ALA A 221 -0.03 -12.24 -2.16
CA ALA A 221 -1.15 -12.97 -2.73
C ALA A 221 -2.19 -13.32 -1.65
N MET A 222 -1.76 -13.84 -0.50
CA MET A 222 -2.64 -14.14 0.65
C MET A 222 -3.34 -12.90 1.20
N GLN A 223 -2.62 -11.78 1.32
CA GLN A 223 -3.23 -10.52 1.71
C GLN A 223 -4.31 -10.07 0.72
N GLY A 224 -4.10 -10.25 -0.58
CA GLY A 224 -5.13 -10.02 -1.60
C GLY A 224 -6.36 -10.91 -1.40
N ILE A 225 -6.15 -12.19 -1.08
CA ILE A 225 -7.23 -13.15 -0.79
C ILE A 225 -8.03 -12.69 0.45
N PHE A 226 -7.35 -12.41 1.57
CA PHE A 226 -8.01 -11.92 2.79
C PHE A 226 -8.76 -10.60 2.59
N ARG A 227 -8.19 -9.66 1.84
CA ARG A 227 -8.88 -8.41 1.45
C ARG A 227 -10.13 -8.70 0.60
N GLY A 228 -10.08 -9.69 -0.28
CA GLY A 228 -11.25 -10.17 -1.04
C GLY A 228 -12.38 -10.66 -0.11
N PHE A 229 -12.03 -11.33 1.00
CA PHE A 229 -12.97 -11.71 2.07
C PHE A 229 -13.38 -10.57 2.99
N LYS A 230 -12.92 -9.34 2.73
CA LYS A 230 -13.10 -8.17 3.60
C LYS A 230 -12.47 -8.36 5.00
N ASP A 231 -11.50 -9.27 5.14
CA ASP A 231 -10.71 -9.45 6.36
C ASP A 231 -9.37 -8.72 6.23
N THR A 232 -9.31 -7.51 6.78
CA THR A 232 -8.08 -6.71 6.79
C THR A 232 -7.27 -6.86 8.07
N LYS A 233 -7.83 -7.50 9.10
CA LYS A 233 -7.20 -7.65 10.42
C LYS A 233 -6.18 -8.77 10.43
N THR A 234 -6.50 -9.90 9.82
CA THR A 234 -5.59 -11.06 9.76
C THR A 234 -4.26 -10.71 9.08
N PRO A 235 -4.26 -10.08 7.87
CA PRO A 235 -3.06 -9.48 7.27
C PRO A 235 -2.25 -8.60 8.22
N LEU A 236 -2.90 -7.65 8.88
CA LEU A 236 -2.25 -6.66 9.72
C LEU A 236 -1.50 -7.30 10.91
N TYR A 237 -2.14 -8.23 11.61
CA TYR A 237 -1.49 -8.90 12.75
C TYR A 237 -0.31 -9.78 12.33
N ALA A 238 -0.41 -10.45 11.17
CA ALA A 238 0.70 -11.23 10.63
C ALA A 238 1.89 -10.33 10.30
N THR A 239 1.66 -9.22 9.61
CA THR A 239 2.70 -8.23 9.28
C THR A 239 3.34 -7.65 10.54
N LEU A 240 2.54 -7.23 11.52
CA LEU A 240 3.06 -6.70 12.79
C LEU A 240 3.93 -7.73 13.53
N ALA A 241 3.52 -9.00 13.57
CA ALA A 241 4.32 -10.06 14.17
C ALA A 241 5.66 -10.26 13.42
N GLY A 242 5.63 -10.18 12.09
CA GLY A 242 6.83 -10.21 11.25
C GLY A 242 7.76 -9.02 11.51
N ASP A 243 7.23 -7.80 11.53
CA ASP A 243 8.00 -6.57 11.74
C ASP A 243 8.64 -6.54 13.12
N VAL A 244 7.91 -6.92 14.17
CA VAL A 244 8.46 -7.05 15.53
C VAL A 244 9.57 -8.09 15.57
N THR A 245 9.38 -9.22 14.86
CA THR A 245 10.41 -10.25 14.73
C THR A 245 11.64 -9.70 14.00
N ASN A 246 11.47 -8.92 12.94
CA ASN A 246 12.58 -8.32 12.20
C ASN A 246 13.38 -7.37 13.10
N ILE A 247 12.70 -6.45 13.79
CA ILE A 247 13.31 -5.50 14.71
C ILE A 247 14.08 -6.20 15.83
N ALA A 248 13.58 -7.35 16.32
CA ALA A 248 14.26 -8.13 17.35
C ALA A 248 15.48 -8.91 16.80
N LEU A 249 15.36 -9.45 15.59
CA LEU A 249 16.41 -10.25 14.96
C LEU A 249 17.55 -9.41 14.39
N ASP A 250 17.30 -8.18 13.97
CA ASP A 250 18.32 -7.28 13.42
C ASP A 250 19.52 -7.10 14.36
N PRO A 251 19.38 -6.61 15.61
CA PRO A 251 20.53 -6.42 16.49
C PRO A 251 21.21 -7.75 16.86
N LEU A 252 20.46 -8.85 16.91
CA LEU A 252 20.99 -10.19 17.17
C LEU A 252 21.92 -10.64 16.03
N PHE A 253 21.46 -10.59 14.78
CA PHE A 253 22.28 -11.04 13.65
C PHE A 253 23.37 -10.03 13.27
N ILE A 254 23.08 -8.73 13.34
CA ILE A 254 24.03 -7.67 12.96
C ILE A 254 25.17 -7.59 13.98
N PHE A 255 24.85 -7.42 15.26
CA PHE A 255 25.86 -7.10 16.29
C PHE A 255 26.32 -8.30 17.12
N VAL A 256 25.40 -9.20 17.53
CA VAL A 256 25.75 -10.34 18.39
C VAL A 256 26.46 -11.43 17.59
N PHE A 257 25.87 -11.85 16.47
CA PHE A 257 26.50 -12.83 15.57
C PHE A 257 27.48 -12.22 14.58
N ARG A 258 27.63 -10.89 14.58
CA ARG A 258 28.60 -10.14 13.75
C ARG A 258 28.48 -10.43 12.25
N LEU A 259 27.26 -10.66 11.76
CA LEU A 259 27.01 -10.91 10.34
C LEU A 259 26.87 -9.62 9.53
N GLY A 260 26.89 -8.44 10.18
CA GLY A 260 26.79 -7.14 9.52
C GLY A 260 25.54 -7.03 8.65
N VAL A 261 25.69 -6.50 7.42
CA VAL A 261 24.59 -6.36 6.45
C VAL A 261 23.94 -7.70 6.07
N SER A 262 24.71 -8.79 6.02
CA SER A 262 24.16 -10.12 5.76
C SER A 262 23.19 -10.55 6.87
N GLY A 263 23.46 -10.14 8.10
CA GLY A 263 22.58 -10.38 9.24
C GLY A 263 21.22 -9.70 9.09
N ALA A 264 21.20 -8.44 8.68
CA ALA A 264 19.97 -7.70 8.40
C ALA A 264 19.14 -8.36 7.27
N ALA A 265 19.80 -8.79 6.19
CA ALA A 265 19.13 -9.51 5.12
C ALA A 265 18.48 -10.82 5.61
N ILE A 266 19.18 -11.60 6.44
CA ILE A 266 18.67 -12.86 7.02
C ILE A 266 17.49 -12.60 7.96
N ALA A 267 17.60 -11.61 8.85
CA ALA A 267 16.53 -11.21 9.75
C ALA A 267 15.25 -10.87 8.98
N HIS A 268 15.39 -10.12 7.90
CA HIS A 268 14.28 -9.77 7.04
C HIS A 268 13.69 -10.99 6.33
N VAL A 269 14.52 -11.89 5.79
CA VAL A 269 14.05 -13.13 5.14
C VAL A 269 13.25 -14.00 6.12
N ILE A 270 13.76 -14.23 7.33
CA ILE A 270 13.07 -15.00 8.38
C ILE A 270 11.70 -14.39 8.68
N SER A 271 11.66 -13.06 8.84
CA SER A 271 10.43 -12.32 9.15
C SER A 271 9.40 -12.43 8.04
N GLN A 272 9.82 -12.37 6.77
CA GLN A 272 8.92 -12.56 5.62
C GLN A 272 8.35 -13.98 5.54
N TYR A 273 9.15 -15.00 5.83
CA TYR A 273 8.65 -16.38 5.92
C TYR A 273 7.69 -16.57 7.09
N LEU A 274 7.95 -15.94 8.24
CA LEU A 274 7.03 -15.96 9.38
C LEU A 274 5.66 -15.37 8.99
N ILE A 275 5.63 -14.20 8.35
CA ILE A 275 4.39 -13.57 7.86
C ILE A 275 3.67 -14.54 6.91
N SER A 276 4.38 -15.11 5.94
CA SER A 276 3.83 -16.05 4.97
C SER A 276 3.22 -17.28 5.65
N VAL A 277 3.89 -17.88 6.64
CA VAL A 277 3.39 -19.05 7.37
C VAL A 277 2.15 -18.71 8.18
N ILE A 278 2.12 -17.59 8.91
CA ILE A 278 0.95 -17.16 9.69
C ILE A 278 -0.27 -16.96 8.78
N LEU A 279 -0.07 -16.30 7.63
CA LEU A 279 -1.14 -16.08 6.67
C LEU A 279 -1.61 -17.37 6.01
N LEU A 280 -0.69 -18.27 5.66
CA LEU A 280 -1.04 -19.54 5.03
C LEU A 280 -1.82 -20.43 5.99
N TRP A 281 -1.38 -20.51 7.24
CA TRP A 281 -2.09 -21.24 8.28
C TRP A 281 -3.49 -20.68 8.50
N SER A 282 -3.62 -19.36 8.60
CA SER A 282 -4.92 -18.67 8.73
C SER A 282 -5.81 -18.90 7.51
N LEU A 283 -5.23 -19.01 6.31
CA LEU A 283 -5.97 -19.20 5.06
C LEU A 283 -6.48 -20.63 4.92
N VAL A 284 -5.66 -21.63 5.23
CA VAL A 284 -6.03 -23.07 5.19
C VAL A 284 -7.18 -23.38 6.16
N GLN A 285 -7.30 -22.63 7.25
CA GLN A 285 -8.45 -22.75 8.16
C GLN A 285 -9.76 -22.22 7.56
N LYS A 286 -9.69 -21.27 6.61
CA LYS A 286 -10.87 -20.58 6.04
C LYS A 286 -11.26 -21.08 4.65
N VAL A 287 -10.32 -21.64 3.89
CA VAL A 287 -10.48 -21.97 2.47
C VAL A 287 -9.97 -23.39 2.20
N ASP A 288 -10.73 -24.18 1.45
CA ASP A 288 -10.25 -25.46 0.93
C ASP A 288 -9.39 -25.20 -0.30
N LEU A 289 -8.07 -25.37 -0.13
CA LEU A 289 -7.10 -25.25 -1.22
C LEU A 289 -7.16 -26.51 -2.09
N ILE A 290 -7.55 -26.33 -3.35
CA ILE A 290 -7.72 -27.42 -4.34
C ILE A 290 -6.65 -27.30 -5.43
N PRO A 291 -6.29 -28.40 -6.13
CA PRO A 291 -5.32 -28.35 -7.21
C PRO A 291 -5.67 -27.28 -8.25
N PRO A 292 -4.69 -26.44 -8.63
CA PRO A 292 -4.92 -25.30 -9.52
C PRO A 292 -5.37 -25.77 -10.90
N SER A 293 -6.48 -25.21 -11.42
CA SER A 293 -6.85 -25.39 -12.82
C SER A 293 -6.53 -24.11 -13.60
N ILE A 294 -5.57 -24.24 -14.52
CA ILE A 294 -5.03 -23.14 -15.36
C ILE A 294 -6.14 -22.46 -16.20
N LYS A 295 -7.26 -23.15 -16.43
CA LYS A 295 -8.41 -22.63 -17.21
C LYS A 295 -9.25 -21.56 -16.49
N HIS A 296 -9.23 -21.50 -15.15
CA HIS A 296 -10.06 -20.53 -14.39
C HIS A 296 -9.36 -19.19 -14.13
N LEU A 297 -8.04 -19.13 -14.33
CA LEU A 297 -7.31 -17.86 -14.35
C LEU A 297 -7.54 -17.20 -15.71
N GLN A 298 -8.41 -16.19 -15.74
CA GLN A 298 -8.61 -15.33 -16.90
C GLN A 298 -7.38 -14.43 -17.12
N PHE A 299 -6.23 -15.02 -17.47
CA PHE A 299 -4.93 -14.37 -17.67
C PHE A 299 -4.98 -13.23 -18.70
N GLY A 300 -5.89 -13.32 -19.67
CA GLY A 300 -6.15 -12.22 -20.62
C GLY A 300 -6.76 -10.97 -19.98
N ARG A 301 -7.66 -11.12 -19.01
CA ARG A 301 -8.22 -10.00 -18.22
C ARG A 301 -7.20 -9.47 -17.20
N PHE A 302 -6.38 -10.36 -16.62
CA PHE A 302 -5.24 -10.04 -15.75
C PHE A 302 -4.28 -9.03 -16.43
N LEU A 303 -3.87 -9.34 -17.66
CA LEU A 303 -2.93 -8.51 -18.41
C LEU A 303 -3.57 -7.20 -18.90
N LYS A 304 -4.82 -7.24 -19.42
CA LYS A 304 -5.42 -6.06 -20.08
C LYS A 304 -5.64 -4.87 -19.15
N ASN A 305 -6.18 -5.09 -17.95
CA ASN A 305 -6.39 -4.01 -16.97
C ASN A 305 -5.15 -3.79 -16.09
N GLY A 306 -4.37 -4.86 -15.83
CA GLY A 306 -3.12 -4.78 -15.09
C GLY A 306 -2.05 -3.95 -15.81
N PHE A 307 -2.00 -3.95 -17.14
CA PHE A 307 -0.93 -3.29 -17.91
C PHE A 307 -0.93 -1.76 -17.78
N LEU A 308 -2.10 -1.11 -17.82
CA LEU A 308 -2.19 0.36 -17.65
C LEU A 308 -1.70 0.79 -16.27
N LEU A 309 -2.13 0.07 -15.24
CA LEU A 309 -1.73 0.34 -13.86
C LEU A 309 -0.28 -0.08 -13.60
N LEU A 310 0.22 -1.13 -14.25
CA LEU A 310 1.63 -1.53 -14.21
C LEU A 310 2.51 -0.45 -14.83
N THR A 311 2.10 0.14 -15.94
CA THR A 311 2.83 1.24 -16.60
C THR A 311 2.96 2.43 -15.65
N ARG A 312 1.87 2.79 -14.96
CA ARG A 312 1.86 3.81 -13.90
C ARG A 312 2.87 3.48 -12.79
N VAL A 313 2.82 2.25 -12.27
CA VAL A 313 3.70 1.81 -11.18
C VAL A 313 5.16 1.90 -11.60
N ILE A 314 5.50 1.38 -12.79
CA ILE A 314 6.86 1.43 -13.33
C ILE A 314 7.33 2.87 -13.48
N ALA A 315 6.51 3.76 -14.05
CA ALA A 315 6.86 5.17 -14.23
C ALA A 315 7.17 5.87 -12.90
N VAL A 316 6.34 5.63 -11.89
CA VAL A 316 6.50 6.20 -10.53
C VAL A 316 7.73 5.66 -9.84
N THR A 317 7.94 4.34 -9.86
CA THR A 317 9.01 3.70 -9.08
C THR A 317 10.36 3.93 -9.72
N PHE A 318 10.41 3.97 -11.06
CA PHE A 318 11.63 4.22 -11.80
C PHE A 318 12.26 5.58 -11.45
N CYS A 319 11.46 6.63 -11.23
CA CYS A 319 11.99 7.93 -10.79
C CYS A 319 12.76 7.83 -9.47
N VAL A 320 12.22 7.08 -8.51
CA VAL A 320 12.86 6.86 -7.19
C VAL A 320 14.11 5.99 -7.33
N THR A 321 14.04 4.91 -8.12
CA THR A 321 15.20 4.03 -8.38
C THR A 321 16.31 4.75 -9.13
N LEU A 322 15.99 5.59 -10.12
CA LEU A 322 16.95 6.43 -10.82
C LEU A 322 17.61 7.43 -9.87
N SER A 323 16.85 8.03 -8.96
CA SER A 323 17.39 8.93 -7.93
C SER A 323 18.40 8.21 -7.03
N ALA A 324 18.08 6.97 -6.60
CA ALA A 324 19.01 6.12 -5.85
C ALA A 324 20.27 5.77 -6.67
N SER A 325 20.13 5.48 -7.96
CA SER A 325 21.27 5.23 -8.87
C SER A 325 22.18 6.46 -8.98
N LEU A 326 21.60 7.65 -9.16
CA LEU A 326 22.36 8.91 -9.23
C LEU A 326 23.04 9.26 -7.90
N ALA A 327 22.44 8.91 -6.76
CA ALA A 327 23.06 9.07 -5.45
C ALA A 327 24.21 8.07 -5.25
N ALA A 328 24.05 6.81 -5.67
CA ALA A 328 25.07 5.76 -5.64
C ALA A 328 26.30 6.11 -6.48
N ARG A 329 26.08 6.70 -7.67
CA ARG A 329 27.16 7.16 -8.57
C ARG A 329 28.02 8.27 -7.98
N GLN A 330 27.51 9.03 -7.02
CA GLN A 330 28.29 10.06 -6.29
C GLN A 330 29.15 9.48 -5.17
N GLY A 331 28.97 8.20 -4.84
CA GLY A 331 29.77 7.48 -3.85
C GLY A 331 29.01 7.13 -2.56
N PRO A 332 29.66 6.39 -1.65
CA PRO A 332 29.01 5.78 -0.50
C PRO A 332 28.38 6.80 0.45
N THR A 333 29.08 7.89 0.77
CA THR A 333 28.58 8.92 1.70
C THR A 333 27.29 9.58 1.20
N SER A 334 27.22 9.90 -0.09
CA SER A 334 26.04 10.49 -0.73
C SER A 334 24.85 9.53 -0.72
N MET A 335 25.08 8.27 -1.09
CA MET A 335 24.03 7.25 -1.13
C MET A 335 23.53 6.87 0.27
N ALA A 336 24.41 6.81 1.28
CA ALA A 336 24.04 6.58 2.67
C ALA A 336 23.11 7.69 3.18
N ALA A 337 23.47 8.95 2.95
CA ALA A 337 22.63 10.10 3.33
C ALA A 337 21.30 10.09 2.56
N PHE A 338 21.34 9.78 1.26
CA PHE A 338 20.16 9.67 0.42
C PHE A 338 19.21 8.57 0.93
N GLN A 339 19.73 7.40 1.31
CA GLN A 339 18.94 6.29 1.83
C GLN A 339 18.18 6.67 3.10
N VAL A 340 18.85 7.31 4.08
CA VAL A 340 18.20 7.76 5.33
C VAL A 340 17.11 8.77 5.02
N CYS A 341 17.43 9.80 4.25
CA CYS A 341 16.47 10.84 3.90
C CYS A 341 15.28 10.29 3.09
N LEU A 342 15.51 9.40 2.12
CA LEU A 342 14.47 8.77 1.32
C LEU A 342 13.58 7.87 2.17
N GLN A 343 14.15 7.11 3.10
CA GLN A 343 13.40 6.22 3.97
C GLN A 343 12.46 7.02 4.88
N ILE A 344 12.94 8.10 5.49
CA ILE A 344 12.11 8.98 6.32
C ILE A 344 11.03 9.67 5.47
N TRP A 345 11.44 10.18 4.30
CA TRP A 345 10.52 10.81 3.36
C TRP A 345 9.38 9.88 2.93
N LEU A 346 9.67 8.61 2.61
CA LEU A 346 8.67 7.61 2.26
C LEU A 346 7.79 7.22 3.45
N ALA A 347 8.39 6.93 4.61
CA ALA A 347 7.67 6.46 5.80
C ALA A 347 6.63 7.47 6.28
N VAL A 348 7.00 8.75 6.31
CA VAL A 348 6.11 9.82 6.75
C VAL A 348 5.05 10.13 5.70
N SER A 349 5.40 10.04 4.42
CA SER A 349 4.46 10.25 3.33
C SER A 349 3.32 9.22 3.30
N LEU A 350 3.58 7.98 3.73
CA LEU A 350 2.58 6.91 3.75
C LEU A 350 1.45 7.15 4.78
N LEU A 351 1.63 8.06 5.74
CA LEU A 351 0.51 8.51 6.60
C LEU A 351 -0.62 9.14 5.79
N ALA A 352 -0.28 9.87 4.72
CA ALA A 352 -1.27 10.50 3.85
C ALA A 352 -2.03 9.48 2.98
N ASP A 353 -1.48 8.28 2.79
CA ASP A 353 -2.14 7.21 2.04
C ASP A 353 -3.39 6.69 2.77
N GLY A 354 -3.44 6.80 4.11
CA GLY A 354 -4.67 6.55 4.87
C GLY A 354 -5.82 7.49 4.47
N LEU A 355 -5.53 8.78 4.26
CA LEU A 355 -6.50 9.74 3.73
C LEU A 355 -6.89 9.39 2.28
N ALA A 356 -5.94 8.96 1.46
CA ALA A 356 -6.20 8.51 0.09
C ALA A 356 -7.17 7.31 0.05
N VAL A 357 -6.98 6.31 0.92
CA VAL A 357 -7.89 5.16 1.05
C VAL A 357 -9.29 5.60 1.47
N SER A 358 -9.42 6.55 2.40
CA SER A 358 -10.72 7.09 2.80
C SER A 358 -11.42 7.83 1.66
N ALA A 359 -10.66 8.63 0.90
CA ALA A 359 -11.17 9.34 -0.27
C ALA A 359 -11.67 8.35 -1.32
N GLN A 360 -10.88 7.31 -1.62
CA GLN A 360 -11.24 6.27 -2.58
C GLN A 360 -12.56 5.58 -2.21
N ALA A 361 -12.70 5.15 -0.95
CA ALA A 361 -13.88 4.42 -0.48
C ALA A 361 -15.16 5.27 -0.54
N ILE A 362 -15.10 6.50 -0.05
CA ILE A 362 -16.27 7.38 0.04
C ILE A 362 -16.67 7.89 -1.36
N LEU A 363 -15.70 8.28 -2.20
CA LEU A 363 -16.01 8.73 -3.57
C LEU A 363 -16.59 7.62 -4.43
N ALA A 364 -16.07 6.39 -4.33
CA ALA A 364 -16.61 5.26 -5.08
C ALA A 364 -18.12 5.07 -4.80
N GLY A 365 -18.52 5.12 -3.52
CA GLY A 365 -19.93 5.06 -3.13
C GLY A 365 -20.74 6.29 -3.56
N ALA A 366 -20.17 7.48 -3.46
CA ALA A 366 -20.83 8.73 -3.88
C ALA A 366 -21.10 8.75 -5.39
N PHE A 367 -20.12 8.38 -6.22
CA PHE A 367 -20.29 8.28 -7.66
C PHE A 367 -21.27 7.16 -8.06
N ALA A 368 -21.23 6.00 -7.40
CA ALA A 368 -22.18 4.90 -7.65
C ALA A 368 -23.63 5.33 -7.36
N ASN A 369 -23.85 6.14 -6.32
CA ASN A 369 -25.16 6.67 -5.95
C ASN A 369 -25.53 7.98 -6.68
N LYS A 370 -24.66 8.49 -7.57
CA LYS A 370 -24.79 9.81 -8.23
C LYS A 370 -24.94 10.98 -7.24
N ASP A 371 -24.40 10.83 -6.03
CA ASP A 371 -24.36 11.86 -4.99
C ASP A 371 -23.12 12.75 -5.20
N TYR A 372 -23.22 13.63 -6.19
CA TYR A 372 -22.12 14.52 -6.58
C TYR A 372 -21.78 15.55 -5.50
N GLU A 373 -22.75 15.97 -4.69
CA GLU A 373 -22.51 16.87 -3.55
C GLU A 373 -21.64 16.19 -2.49
N LYS A 374 -21.95 14.93 -2.13
CA LYS A 374 -21.08 14.14 -1.24
C LYS A 374 -19.69 13.95 -1.85
N ALA A 375 -19.59 13.69 -3.16
CA ALA A 375 -18.29 13.53 -3.84
C ALA A 375 -17.43 14.80 -3.75
N LYS A 376 -18.02 15.98 -4.02
CA LYS A 376 -17.37 17.29 -3.93
C LYS A 376 -16.94 17.63 -2.51
N ALA A 377 -17.84 17.47 -1.54
CA ALA A 377 -17.57 17.73 -0.13
C ALA A 377 -16.44 16.83 0.39
N THR A 378 -16.46 15.55 0.00
CA THR A 378 -15.42 14.60 0.37
C THR A 378 -14.07 14.99 -0.24
N ALA A 379 -14.01 15.23 -1.55
CA ALA A 379 -12.77 15.60 -2.25
C ALA A 379 -12.14 16.88 -1.67
N SER A 380 -12.95 17.90 -1.40
CA SER A 380 -12.50 19.13 -0.74
C SER A 380 -11.96 18.85 0.67
N ARG A 381 -12.71 18.13 1.51
CA ARG A 381 -12.33 17.88 2.91
C ARG A 381 -11.04 17.04 3.01
N VAL A 382 -10.91 15.97 2.23
CA VAL A 382 -9.71 15.11 2.28
C VAL A 382 -8.47 15.82 1.75
N LEU A 383 -8.60 16.72 0.76
CA LEU A 383 -7.48 17.53 0.28
C LEU A 383 -7.03 18.56 1.33
N GLN A 384 -7.97 19.21 2.01
CA GLN A 384 -7.66 20.13 3.10
C GLN A 384 -7.00 19.40 4.28
N LEU A 385 -7.54 18.23 4.67
CA LEU A 385 -6.92 17.37 5.69
C LEU A 385 -5.53 16.89 5.26
N GLY A 386 -5.34 16.55 3.99
CA GLY A 386 -4.04 16.18 3.43
C GLY A 386 -3.03 17.32 3.51
N LEU A 387 -3.44 18.55 3.18
CA LEU A 387 -2.59 19.73 3.31
C LEU A 387 -2.21 20.00 4.77
N VAL A 388 -3.18 19.95 5.68
CA VAL A 388 -2.93 20.12 7.12
C VAL A 388 -2.00 19.05 7.67
N LEU A 389 -2.23 17.77 7.30
CA LEU A 389 -1.35 16.67 7.66
C LEU A 389 0.05 16.92 7.13
N GLY A 390 0.21 17.24 5.85
CA GLY A 390 1.52 17.48 5.26
C GLY A 390 2.26 18.69 5.88
N LEU A 391 1.55 19.76 6.27
CA LEU A 391 2.14 20.88 7.01
C LEU A 391 2.57 20.48 8.42
N ALA A 392 1.75 19.68 9.12
CA ALA A 392 2.10 19.15 10.43
C ALA A 392 3.34 18.24 10.34
N LEU A 393 3.40 17.37 9.33
CA LEU A 393 4.54 16.49 9.08
C LEU A 393 5.80 17.29 8.70
N ALA A 394 5.67 18.35 7.89
CA ALA A 394 6.78 19.25 7.57
C ALA A 394 7.36 19.89 8.84
N PHE A 395 6.51 20.36 9.76
CA PHE A 395 6.93 20.94 11.02
C PHE A 395 7.60 19.91 11.95
N ILE A 396 6.99 18.73 12.11
CA ILE A 396 7.52 17.64 12.93
C ILE A 396 8.90 17.19 12.41
N LEU A 397 9.07 17.03 11.10
CA LEU A 397 10.35 16.62 10.53
C LEU A 397 11.37 17.75 10.56
N GLY A 398 10.98 18.98 10.22
CA GLY A 398 11.88 20.13 10.22
C GLY A 398 12.49 20.40 11.61
N THR A 399 11.75 20.10 12.69
CA THR A 399 12.22 20.24 14.07
C THR A 399 12.85 18.96 14.63
N GLY A 400 12.21 17.80 14.45
CA GLY A 400 12.61 16.54 15.07
C GLY A 400 13.85 15.90 14.47
N LEU A 401 14.07 16.03 13.16
CA LEU A 401 15.16 15.34 12.46
C LEU A 401 16.52 15.98 12.73
N HIS A 402 16.53 17.24 13.17
CA HIS A 402 17.72 17.90 13.69
C HIS A 402 18.30 17.15 14.91
N PHE A 403 17.42 16.57 15.74
CA PHE A 403 17.82 15.77 16.91
C PHE A 403 17.97 14.28 16.58
N GLY A 404 17.19 13.77 15.62
CA GLY A 404 17.12 12.34 15.29
C GLY A 404 18.19 11.81 14.33
N ALA A 405 18.92 12.65 13.59
CA ALA A 405 19.86 12.18 12.56
C ALA A 405 20.95 11.23 13.09
N ASN A 406 21.41 11.43 14.33
CA ASN A 406 22.44 10.59 14.98
C ASN A 406 21.95 9.17 15.30
N LEU A 407 20.63 8.93 15.30
CA LEU A 407 20.07 7.59 15.44
C LEU A 407 20.46 6.71 14.24
N PHE A 408 20.54 7.31 13.05
CA PHE A 408 20.81 6.59 11.82
C PHE A 408 22.29 6.37 11.57
N THR A 409 23.16 7.32 11.93
CA THR A 409 24.61 7.16 11.70
C THR A 409 25.43 8.07 12.61
N LYS A 410 26.68 7.68 12.84
CA LYS A 410 27.68 8.49 13.55
C LYS A 410 28.70 9.13 12.61
N ASP A 411 28.63 8.85 11.31
CA ASP A 411 29.55 9.42 10.32
C ASP A 411 29.25 10.90 10.08
N VAL A 412 30.24 11.77 10.34
CA VAL A 412 30.08 13.23 10.28
C VAL A 412 29.77 13.71 8.86
N ASN A 413 30.32 13.06 7.83
CA ASN A 413 30.10 13.44 6.43
C ASN A 413 28.69 13.05 5.98
N VAL A 414 28.21 11.86 6.38
CA VAL A 414 26.83 11.44 6.11
C VAL A 414 25.84 12.35 6.84
N LEU A 415 26.09 12.66 8.12
CA LEU A 415 25.26 13.58 8.90
C LEU A 415 25.19 14.98 8.27
N HIS A 416 26.31 15.47 7.73
CA HIS A 416 26.33 16.74 7.01
C HIS A 416 25.41 16.73 5.78
N LEU A 417 25.46 15.67 4.95
CA LEU A 417 24.57 15.54 3.79
C LEU A 417 23.12 15.32 4.18
N ILE A 418 22.83 14.59 5.26
CA ILE A 418 21.47 14.45 5.80
C ILE A 418 20.91 15.82 6.17
N ARG A 419 21.70 16.68 6.82
CA ARG A 419 21.28 18.06 7.17
C ARG A 419 21.00 18.91 5.92
N ILE A 420 21.75 18.72 4.83
CA ILE A 420 21.49 19.38 3.55
C ILE A 420 20.20 18.86 2.89
N GLY A 421 19.92 17.56 2.99
CA GLY A 421 18.70 16.95 2.42
C GLY A 421 17.43 17.21 3.23
N MET A 422 17.55 17.44 4.54
CA MET A 422 16.43 17.56 5.48
C MET A 422 15.40 18.65 5.11
N PRO A 423 15.79 19.86 4.67
CA PRO A 423 14.82 20.86 4.21
C PRO A 423 13.95 20.36 3.06
N PHE A 424 14.51 19.61 2.11
CA PHE A 424 13.73 19.00 1.03
C PHE A 424 12.78 17.94 1.56
N VAL A 425 13.25 17.07 2.45
CA VAL A 425 12.42 16.03 3.07
C VAL A 425 11.22 16.64 3.80
N ALA A 426 11.43 17.69 4.59
CA ALA A 426 10.39 18.34 5.37
C ALA A 426 9.46 19.20 4.49
N ALA A 427 10.02 20.10 3.68
CA ALA A 427 9.23 21.06 2.89
C ALA A 427 8.39 20.40 1.79
N THR A 428 8.74 19.19 1.35
CA THR A 428 7.95 18.45 0.35
C THR A 428 6.75 17.69 0.95
N GLN A 429 6.63 17.53 2.27
CA GLN A 429 5.53 16.76 2.87
C GLN A 429 4.11 17.26 2.52
N PRO A 430 3.83 18.58 2.42
CA PRO A 430 2.53 19.07 1.95
C PRO A 430 2.23 18.63 0.52
N LEU A 431 3.23 18.65 -0.36
CA LEU A 431 3.09 18.23 -1.75
C LEU A 431 2.89 16.73 -1.86
N ASN A 432 3.64 15.95 -1.07
CA ASN A 432 3.50 14.50 -0.99
C ASN A 432 2.07 14.14 -0.56
N ALA A 433 1.59 14.71 0.55
CA ALA A 433 0.28 14.42 1.08
C ALA A 433 -0.83 14.72 0.06
N LEU A 434 -0.74 15.86 -0.64
CA LEU A 434 -1.66 16.18 -1.73
C LEU A 434 -1.59 15.17 -2.88
N ALA A 435 -0.38 14.80 -3.33
CA ALA A 435 -0.19 13.84 -4.41
C ALA A 435 -0.82 12.46 -4.08
N PHE A 436 -0.63 11.95 -2.86
CA PHE A 436 -1.27 10.70 -2.42
C PHE A 436 -2.79 10.83 -2.32
N VAL A 437 -3.30 11.92 -1.75
CA VAL A 437 -4.76 12.14 -1.66
C VAL A 437 -5.39 12.25 -3.06
N PHE A 438 -4.74 12.93 -4.01
CA PHE A 438 -5.21 12.99 -5.40
C PHE A 438 -5.23 11.61 -6.07
N ASP A 439 -4.26 10.74 -5.78
CA ASP A 439 -4.31 9.36 -6.26
C ASP A 439 -5.55 8.63 -5.74
N GLY A 440 -5.84 8.73 -4.43
CA GLY A 440 -7.04 8.16 -3.82
C GLY A 440 -8.34 8.70 -4.43
N ILE A 441 -8.39 10.02 -4.68
CA ILE A 441 -9.54 10.68 -5.32
C ILE A 441 -9.76 10.16 -6.74
N ASN A 442 -8.71 10.11 -7.56
CA ASN A 442 -8.81 9.61 -8.94
C ASN A 442 -9.23 8.14 -8.98
N PHE A 443 -8.74 7.33 -8.02
CA PHE A 443 -9.12 5.93 -7.89
C PHE A 443 -10.58 5.77 -7.46
N GLY A 444 -11.06 6.58 -6.50
CA GLY A 444 -12.46 6.61 -6.09
C GLY A 444 -13.41 7.01 -7.23
N ALA A 445 -12.96 7.91 -8.11
CA ALA A 445 -13.68 8.30 -9.33
C ALA A 445 -13.52 7.31 -10.50
N SER A 446 -12.80 6.19 -10.32
CA SER A 446 -12.48 5.22 -11.37
C SER A 446 -11.72 5.80 -12.58
N ASP A 447 -10.96 6.87 -12.39
CA ASP A 447 -10.24 7.60 -13.44
C ASP A 447 -8.84 7.01 -13.72
N PHE A 448 -8.79 5.69 -13.92
CA PHE A 448 -7.54 4.93 -14.01
C PHE A 448 -6.70 5.31 -15.24
N ALA A 449 -7.35 5.60 -16.37
CA ALA A 449 -6.68 5.96 -17.61
C ALA A 449 -5.95 7.30 -17.48
N TYR A 450 -6.61 8.32 -16.91
CA TYR A 450 -5.97 9.60 -16.63
C TYR A 450 -4.80 9.44 -15.66
N SER A 451 -4.99 8.69 -14.57
CA SER A 451 -3.93 8.46 -13.58
C SER A 451 -2.69 7.80 -14.23
N ALA A 452 -2.88 6.82 -15.11
CA ALA A 452 -1.77 6.16 -15.79
C ALA A 452 -1.04 7.09 -16.78
N ILE A 453 -1.77 7.73 -17.69
CA ILE A 453 -1.17 8.59 -18.74
C ILE A 453 -0.46 9.78 -18.11
N SER A 454 -1.10 10.42 -17.14
CA SER A 454 -0.54 11.59 -16.50
C SER A 454 0.73 11.28 -15.70
N LEU A 455 0.80 10.13 -15.03
CA LEU A 455 2.01 9.73 -14.31
C LEU A 455 3.16 9.32 -15.22
N VAL A 456 2.88 8.78 -16.41
CA VAL A 456 3.91 8.59 -17.45
C VAL A 456 4.46 9.94 -17.91
N ALA A 457 3.59 10.92 -18.18
CA ALA A 457 4.03 12.27 -18.56
C ALA A 457 4.86 12.93 -17.44
N VAL A 458 4.42 12.83 -16.19
CA VAL A 458 5.16 13.31 -15.02
C VAL A 458 6.51 12.62 -14.91
N ALA A 459 6.58 11.31 -15.11
CA ALA A 459 7.83 10.56 -15.04
C ALA A 459 8.82 10.98 -16.14
N ILE A 460 8.37 11.19 -17.38
CA ILE A 460 9.24 11.66 -18.47
C ILE A 460 9.91 12.98 -18.09
N VAL A 461 9.12 13.98 -17.66
CA VAL A 461 9.65 15.29 -17.24
C VAL A 461 10.58 15.14 -16.04
N SER A 462 10.20 14.33 -15.06
CA SER A 462 10.98 14.13 -13.83
C SER A 462 12.31 13.42 -14.08
N ILE A 463 12.35 12.45 -15.01
CA ILE A 463 13.58 11.76 -15.43
C ILE A 463 14.52 12.76 -16.12
N THR A 464 13.99 13.61 -17.01
CA THR A 464 14.79 14.67 -17.64
C THR A 464 15.37 15.63 -16.59
N CYS A 465 14.54 16.09 -15.65
CA CYS A 465 15.00 16.93 -14.54
C CYS A 465 16.06 16.22 -13.70
N LEU A 466 15.87 14.95 -13.35
CA LEU A 466 16.82 14.15 -12.59
C LEU A 466 18.19 14.12 -13.27
N LEU A 467 18.24 13.75 -14.56
CA LEU A 467 19.49 13.62 -15.30
C LEU A 467 20.22 14.98 -15.43
N VAL A 468 19.49 16.06 -15.70
CA VAL A 468 20.07 17.40 -15.88
C VAL A 468 20.52 18.00 -14.55
N LEU A 469 19.63 18.07 -13.56
CA LEU A 469 19.91 18.74 -12.28
C LEU A 469 20.91 17.95 -11.43
N SER A 470 20.91 16.61 -11.47
CA SER A 470 21.93 15.85 -10.75
C SER A 470 23.33 16.05 -11.35
N SER A 471 23.44 16.29 -12.65
CA SER A 471 24.73 16.52 -13.31
C SER A 471 25.39 17.84 -12.89
N VAL A 472 24.58 18.86 -12.58
CA VAL A 472 25.06 20.19 -12.17
C VAL A 472 25.13 20.34 -10.65
N GLY A 473 24.10 19.85 -9.95
CA GLY A 473 23.90 20.07 -8.52
C GLY A 473 24.15 18.85 -7.62
N GLY A 474 24.61 17.72 -8.18
CA GLY A 474 24.90 16.50 -7.42
C GLY A 474 23.74 16.06 -6.53
N PHE A 475 24.03 15.83 -5.25
CA PHE A 475 23.07 15.43 -4.21
C PHE A 475 21.86 16.39 -4.10
N ILE A 476 22.11 17.70 -4.12
CA ILE A 476 21.03 18.71 -4.04
C ILE A 476 20.17 18.63 -5.31
N GLY A 477 20.81 18.47 -6.48
CA GLY A 477 20.14 18.30 -7.76
C GLY A 477 19.15 17.13 -7.80
N ILE A 478 19.47 16.02 -7.13
CA ILE A 478 18.56 14.88 -6.97
C ILE A 478 17.33 15.28 -6.15
N TRP A 479 17.50 15.95 -5.01
CA TRP A 479 16.39 16.36 -4.14
C TRP A 479 15.50 17.43 -4.76
N VAL A 480 16.08 18.39 -5.50
CA VAL A 480 15.32 19.36 -6.30
C VAL A 480 14.48 18.63 -7.35
N SER A 481 15.04 17.62 -8.01
CA SER A 481 14.29 16.83 -9.00
C SER A 481 13.16 16.01 -8.40
N LEU A 482 13.38 15.39 -7.23
CA LEU A 482 12.33 14.69 -6.48
C LEU A 482 11.22 15.66 -6.00
N THR A 483 11.59 16.90 -5.68
CA THR A 483 10.63 17.96 -5.35
C THR A 483 9.79 18.33 -6.56
N ILE A 484 10.42 18.54 -7.73
CA ILE A 484 9.73 18.79 -9.00
C ILE A 484 8.79 17.64 -9.34
N TYR A 485 9.25 16.39 -9.18
CA TYR A 485 8.44 15.20 -9.38
C TYR A 485 7.15 15.22 -8.55
N MET A 486 7.23 15.54 -7.25
CA MET A 486 6.04 15.61 -6.39
C MET A 486 5.16 16.82 -6.68
N CYS A 487 5.76 17.98 -7.02
CA CYS A 487 5.01 19.13 -7.51
C CYS A 487 4.17 18.78 -8.74
N LEU A 488 4.79 18.14 -9.74
CA LEU A 488 4.11 17.75 -10.98
C LEU A 488 2.96 16.79 -10.70
N ARG A 489 3.14 15.80 -9.80
CA ARG A 489 2.05 14.90 -9.38
C ARG A 489 0.88 15.64 -8.76
N ALA A 490 1.16 16.56 -7.83
CA ALA A 490 0.12 17.36 -7.19
C ALA A 490 -0.60 18.29 -8.20
N ILE A 491 0.14 18.92 -9.12
CA ILE A 491 -0.41 19.81 -10.16
C ILE A 491 -1.33 19.03 -11.10
N VAL A 492 -0.91 17.87 -11.59
CA VAL A 492 -1.74 17.01 -12.45
C VAL A 492 -3.05 16.65 -11.75
N GLY A 493 -3.00 16.20 -10.50
CA GLY A 493 -4.21 15.91 -9.72
C GLY A 493 -5.13 17.13 -9.58
N LEU A 494 -4.54 18.29 -9.29
CA LEU A 494 -5.28 19.54 -9.18
C LEU A 494 -5.92 19.99 -10.49
N LEU A 495 -5.19 19.87 -11.61
CA LEU A 495 -5.68 20.21 -12.95
C LEU A 495 -6.83 19.30 -13.37
N ARG A 496 -6.79 18.00 -13.04
CA ARG A 496 -7.89 17.09 -13.38
C ARG A 496 -9.21 17.50 -12.76
N ILE A 497 -9.19 17.81 -11.46
CA ILE A 497 -10.38 18.24 -10.73
C ILE A 497 -10.77 19.67 -11.13
N GLY A 498 -9.80 20.59 -11.21
CA GLY A 498 -10.03 22.00 -11.52
C GLY A 498 -10.53 22.26 -12.94
N THR A 499 -10.14 21.42 -13.92
CA THR A 499 -10.71 21.47 -15.27
C THR A 499 -12.09 20.83 -15.36
N GLY A 500 -12.53 20.10 -14.33
CA GLY A 500 -13.79 19.35 -14.28
C GLY A 500 -13.99 18.48 -15.52
N SER A 501 -12.97 17.70 -15.88
CA SER A 501 -12.97 16.82 -17.06
C SER A 501 -13.14 15.35 -16.65
N GLY A 502 -13.72 14.52 -17.52
CA GLY A 502 -13.96 13.11 -17.22
C GLY A 502 -15.04 12.92 -16.13
N PRO A 503 -14.80 12.11 -15.07
CA PRO A 503 -15.81 11.88 -14.01
C PRO A 503 -16.31 13.16 -13.34
N TRP A 504 -15.49 14.22 -13.37
CA TRP A 504 -15.75 15.51 -12.76
C TRP A 504 -16.61 16.46 -13.61
N GLU A 505 -16.99 16.08 -14.83
CA GLU A 505 -17.87 16.92 -15.68
C GLU A 505 -19.24 17.16 -15.06
N HIS A 506 -19.77 16.16 -14.36
CA HIS A 506 -21.06 16.24 -13.67
C HIS A 506 -21.07 17.22 -12.50
N LEU A 507 -19.89 17.69 -12.05
CA LEU A 507 -19.73 18.68 -10.98
C LEU A 507 -19.65 20.13 -11.52
N LYS A 508 -19.75 20.31 -12.84
CA LYS A 508 -19.89 21.62 -13.49
C LYS A 508 -21.35 22.04 -13.68
N SER A 509 -22.26 21.06 -13.75
CA SER A 509 -23.71 21.23 -13.78
C SER A 509 -24.24 21.47 -12.37
#